data_AF-A0A0D1ZBK0-F1
#
_entry.id   AF-A0A0D1ZBK0-F1
#
_cell.length_a   1.000
_cell.length_b   1.000
_cell.length_c   1.000
_cell.angle_alpha   90.00
_cell.angle_beta   90.00
_cell.angle_gamma   90.00
#
_symmetry.space_group_name_H-M   'P 1'
#
loop_
_entity.id
_entity.type
_entity.pdbx_description
1 polymer ?
#
loop_
_entity_poly.entity_id
_entity_poly.type
_entity_poly.pdbx_seq_one_letter_code
_entity_poly.pdbx_strand_id
1 'polypeptide(L)' 'MDNQKDTKPDSHYKIVKDGWGSRTNFQYSHGLKMDPEGLEEGKAILNAYQKLDAMEKADKGPENRRK' A
#
# COMPACT_ATOMS: atom_id res chain seq x y z
N MET A 1 10.37 -8.66 -18.79
CA MET A 1 9.68 -9.60 -17.87
C MET A 1 8.85 -8.74 -16.93
N ASP A 2 7.80 -8.21 -17.52
CA ASP A 2 7.01 -7.09 -17.03
C ASP A 2 5.93 -7.73 -16.18
N ASN A 3 6.28 -8.00 -14.92
CA ASN A 3 5.43 -8.75 -14.00
C ASN A 3 4.26 -7.86 -13.57
N GLN A 4 3.19 -7.96 -14.34
CA GLN A 4 1.84 -7.50 -14.08
C GLN A 4 1.42 -7.86 -12.64
N LYS A 5 1.65 -6.95 -11.69
CA LYS A 5 1.12 -7.06 -10.33
C LYS A 5 -0.37 -6.73 -10.38
N ASP A 6 -1.14 -7.80 -10.52
CA ASP A 6 -2.50 -8.02 -10.05
C ASP A 6 -3.31 -6.78 -9.66
N THR A 7 -4.38 -6.55 -10.42
CA THR A 7 -5.45 -5.55 -10.30
C THR A 7 -6.32 -5.65 -9.03
N LYS A 8 -5.77 -6.13 -7.91
CA LYS A 8 -6.43 -6.12 -6.60
C LYS A 8 -5.89 -4.95 -5.76
N PRO A 9 -6.72 -4.31 -4.91
CA PRO A 9 -6.21 -3.34 -3.95
C PRO A 9 -5.19 -4.06 -3.08
N ASP A 10 -3.97 -3.54 -3.08
CA ASP A 10 -2.88 -4.20 -2.39
C ASP A 10 -3.20 -4.23 -0.88
N SER A 11 -3.19 -5.42 -0.28
CA SER A 11 -3.50 -5.54 1.15
C SER A 11 -2.40 -4.86 1.96
N HIS A 12 -2.72 -4.31 3.14
CA HIS A 12 -1.73 -3.67 4.03
C HIS A 12 -0.42 -4.47 4.17
N TYR A 13 -0.50 -5.79 4.27
CA TYR A 13 0.66 -6.68 4.32
C TYR A 13 1.53 -6.61 3.05
N LYS A 14 0.92 -6.60 1.87
CA LYS A 14 1.65 -6.50 0.60
C LYS A 14 2.27 -5.11 0.45
N ILE A 15 1.59 -4.04 0.85
CA ILE A 15 2.11 -2.66 0.78
C ILE A 15 3.39 -2.55 1.63
N VAL A 16 3.31 -3.06 2.86
CA VAL A 16 4.46 -3.11 3.78
C VAL A 16 5.57 -3.99 3.22
N LYS A 17 5.24 -5.16 2.68
CA LYS A 17 6.23 -6.11 2.16
C LYS A 17 6.95 -5.56 0.93
N ASP A 18 6.24 -4.89 0.03
CA ASP A 18 6.81 -4.36 -1.21
C ASP A 18 7.66 -3.10 -0.97
N GLY A 19 7.23 -2.22 -0.06
CA GLY A 19 7.94 -0.99 0.24
C GLY A 19 9.05 -1.13 1.28
N TRP A 20 8.81 -1.88 2.37
CA TRP A 20 9.69 -1.93 3.54
C TRP A 20 10.16 -3.35 3.92
N GLY A 21 9.61 -4.38 3.27
CA GLY A 21 9.87 -5.80 3.57
C GLY A 21 9.15 -6.33 4.80
N SER A 22 9.03 -5.54 5.87
CA SER A 22 8.38 -5.95 7.12
C SER A 22 7.73 -4.77 7.84
N ARG A 23 6.72 -5.08 8.68
CA ARG A 23 6.01 -4.09 9.50
C ARG A 23 6.96 -3.36 10.45
N THR A 24 7.99 -4.04 10.95
CA THR A 24 9.00 -3.43 11.83
C THR A 24 9.77 -2.32 11.13
N ASN A 25 10.22 -2.56 9.90
CA ASN A 25 10.93 -1.58 9.10
C ASN A 25 10.03 -0.42 8.71
N PHE A 26 8.77 -0.70 8.37
CA PHE A 26 7.76 0.33 8.09
C PHE A 26 7.61 1.28 9.29
N GLN A 27 7.33 0.73 10.47
CA GLN A 27 7.14 1.54 11.68
C GLN A 27 8.40 2.36 11.99
N TYR A 28 9.59 1.73 11.96
CA TYR A 28 10.85 2.43 12.19
C TYR A 28 11.08 3.58 11.20
N SER A 29 10.77 3.36 9.92
CA SER A 29 10.91 4.39 8.86
C SER A 29 9.96 5.58 9.06
N HIS A 30 8.82 5.35 9.71
CA HIS A 30 7.85 6.39 10.05
C HIS A 30 8.01 6.93 11.48
N GLY A 31 9.07 6.54 12.20
CA GLY A 31 9.29 6.95 13.59
C GLY A 31 8.26 6.39 14.58
N LEU A 32 7.51 5.37 14.18
CA LEU A 32 6.47 4.74 14.97
C LEU A 32 7.04 3.62 15.84
N LYS A 33 6.44 3.46 17.02
CA LYS A 33 6.81 2.41 17.96
C LYS A 33 6.14 1.07 17.64
N MET A 34 6.63 0.01 18.28
CA MET A 34 6.07 -1.36 18.20
C MET A 34 4.98 -1.62 19.25
N ASP A 35 4.50 -0.60 19.95
CA ASP A 35 3.40 -0.72 20.89
C ASP A 35 2.03 -0.62 20.18
N PRO A 36 0.92 -0.96 20.86
CA PRO A 36 -0.40 -0.94 20.26
C PRO A 36 -0.77 0.40 19.61
N GLU A 37 -0.44 1.52 20.26
CA GLU A 37 -0.74 2.87 19.74
C GLU A 37 0.02 3.13 18.44
N GLY A 38 1.33 2.86 18.43
CA GLY A 38 2.14 2.96 17.22
C GLY A 38 1.63 2.05 16.11
N LEU A 39 1.19 0.82 16.42
CA LEU A 39 0.65 -0.11 15.43
C LEU A 39 -0.69 0.37 14.84
N GLU A 40 -1.53 1.03 15.63
CA GLU A 40 -2.77 1.65 15.16
C GLU A 40 -2.50 2.84 14.24
N GLU A 41 -1.58 3.73 14.63
CA GLU A 41 -1.14 4.84 13.78
C GLU A 41 -0.59 4.34 12.44
N GLY A 42 0.30 3.34 12.49
CA GLY A 42 0.84 2.73 11.29
C GLY A 42 -0.22 2.06 10.43
N LYS A 43 -1.35 1.61 11.00
CA LYS A 43 -2.46 1.00 10.25
C LYS A 43 -3.29 2.09 9.57
N ALA A 44 -3.46 3.25 10.20
CA ALA A 44 -4.11 4.40 9.60
C ALA A 44 -3.32 4.91 8.38
N ILE A 45 -1.99 4.96 8.46
CA ILE A 45 -1.12 5.34 7.35
C ILE A 45 -1.27 4.35 6.17
N LEU A 46 -1.23 3.04 6.44
CA LEU A 46 -1.44 2.04 5.38
C LEU A 46 -2.83 2.14 4.75
N ASN A 47 -3.86 2.47 5.53
CA ASN A 47 -5.20 2.68 5.01
C ASN A 47 -5.26 3.89 4.06
N ALA A 48 -4.54 4.96 4.38
CA ALA A 48 -4.41 6.13 3.50
C ALA A 48 -3.70 5.75 2.19
N TYR A 49 -2.58 5.03 2.24
CA TYR A 49 -1.90 4.55 1.04
C TYR A 49 -2.80 3.66 0.16
N GLN A 50 -3.53 2.74 0.78
CA GLN A 50 -4.46 1.87 0.06
C GLN A 50 -5.58 2.67 -0.62
N LYS A 51 -6.12 3.70 0.05
CA LYS A 51 -7.15 4.58 -0.53
C LYS A 51 -6.59 5.39 -1.71
N LEU A 52 -5.38 5.93 -1.60
CA LEU A 52 -4.75 6.69 -2.67
C LEU A 52 -4.48 5.80 -3.90
N ASP A 53 -3.96 4.59 -3.70
CA ASP A 53 -3.74 3.61 -4.79
C ASP A 53 -5.07 3.21 -5.45
N ALA A 54 -6.13 3.02 -4.66
CA ALA A 54 -7.47 2.74 -5.18
C ALA A 54 -8.07 3.93 -5.95
N MET A 55 -7.85 5.15 -5.48
CA MET A 55 -8.27 6.37 -6.18
C MET A 55 -7.51 6.58 -7.50
N GLU A 56 -6.19 6.37 -7.51
CA GLU A 56 -5.37 6.46 -8.72
C GLU A 56 -5.80 5.42 -9.78
N LYS A 57 -6.11 4.19 -9.35
CA LYS A 57 -6.64 3.14 -10.22
C LYS A 57 -8.05 3.43 -10.75
N ALA A 58 -8.86 4.17 -10.00
CA ALA A 58 -10.20 4.58 -10.43
C ALA A 58 -10.15 5.72 -11.47
N ASP A 59 -9.15 6.61 -11.38
CA ASP A 59 -8.93 7.69 -12.34
C ASP A 59 -8.31 7.19 -13.65
N LYS A 60 -7.40 6.20 -13.59
CA LYS A 60 -6.81 5.52 -14.75
C LYS A 60 -7.74 4.44 -15.35
N GLY A 61 -9.00 4.81 -15.61
CA GLY A 61 -9.96 4.00 -16.38
C GLY A 61 -9.38 3.51 -17.72
N PRO A 62 -9.94 2.44 -18.32
CA PRO A 62 -9.25 1.60 -19.31
C PRO A 62 -8.97 2.34 -20.64
N GLU A 63 -7.88 3.09 -20.72
CA GLU A 63 -7.39 3.75 -21.94
C GLU A 63 -6.67 2.78 -22.89
N ASN A 64 -7.20 1.56 -23.11
CA ASN A 64 -6.78 0.79 -24.29
C ASN A 64 -7.75 -0.31 -24.75
N ARG A 65 -8.96 0.08 -25.18
CA ARG A 65 -9.81 -0.79 -26.05
C ARG A 65 -10.24 -0.09 -27.34
N ARG A 66 -9.28 0.52 -28.05
CA ARG A 66 -9.46 0.91 -29.46
C ARG A 66 -8.31 0.37 -30.30
N LYS A 67 -8.48 -0.83 -30.84
CA LYS A 67 -8.12 -1.14 -32.22
C LYS A 67 -8.91 -2.33 -32.73
#